data_AF-A0AAW2U143-F1
#
_entry.id   AF-A0AAW2U143-F1
#
_cell.length_a   1.000
_cell.length_b   1.000
_cell.length_c   1.000
_cell.angle_alpha   90.00
_cell.angle_beta   90.00
_cell.angle_gamma   90.00
#
_symmetry.space_group_name_H-M   'P 1'
#
loop_
_entity.id
_entity.type
_entity.pdbx_description
1 polymer ?
#
loop_
_entity_poly.entity_id
_entity_poly.type
_entity_poly.pdbx_seq_one_letter_code
_entity_poly.pdbx_strand_id
1 'polypeptide(L)'
;MFEKRAYILGYNLEETVKLNVDCLMSFGIRKEALPSVIAQYPQILGLPLKAKLSSQQYFFNLKLKIDPDGFARVIERMPQIVSLNQNVIMKPVDFLLGRGIPAEDVAKMPVKELVEFPEYLTYNLESRIKPRYQRLQSKGIRCSLAWFLNCSDQRFEERLKGEYIEAESSCPSFYMGGRLELAGSDLVSEEEESDDEMLYRRTVAL
;
A
#
# COMPACT_ATOMS: atom_id res chain seq x y z
N MET A 1 -20.83 -22.40 8.43
CA MET A 1 -21.00 -21.66 7.15
C MET A 1 -20.52 -22.51 5.95
N PHE A 2 -20.87 -23.81 5.89
CA PHE A 2 -20.49 -24.72 4.79
C PHE A 2 -21.64 -25.05 3.81
N GLU A 3 -22.84 -24.53 4.05
CA GLU A 3 -24.07 -24.99 3.36
C GLU A 3 -24.25 -24.47 1.91
N LYS A 4 -23.36 -23.61 1.39
CA LYS A 4 -23.55 -23.02 0.05
C LYS A 4 -22.64 -23.55 -1.06
N ARG A 5 -21.80 -24.57 -0.84
CA ARG A 5 -20.87 -25.05 -1.89
C ARG A 5 -20.83 -26.58 -2.00
N ALA A 6 -21.94 -27.16 -2.50
CA ALA A 6 -22.07 -28.58 -2.80
C ALA A 6 -21.05 -29.11 -3.86
N TYR A 7 -20.33 -28.23 -4.57
CA TYR A 7 -19.33 -28.62 -5.57
C TYR A 7 -18.04 -29.21 -4.98
N ILE A 8 -17.76 -29.04 -3.68
CA ILE A 8 -16.59 -29.65 -3.03
C ILE A 8 -16.79 -31.15 -2.80
N LEU A 9 -18.05 -31.60 -2.65
CA LEU A 9 -18.40 -33.01 -2.38
C LEU A 9 -18.28 -33.93 -3.61
N GLY A 10 -18.10 -33.36 -4.81
CA GLY A 10 -17.95 -34.12 -6.06
C GLY A 10 -16.49 -34.46 -6.41
N TYR A 11 -15.51 -33.94 -5.67
CA TYR A 11 -14.11 -34.26 -5.88
C TYR A 11 -13.68 -35.41 -4.98
N ASN A 12 -12.90 -36.35 -5.52
CA ASN A 12 -12.22 -37.35 -4.70
C ASN A 12 -11.31 -36.61 -3.69
N LEU A 13 -11.68 -36.65 -2.41
CA LEU A 13 -11.03 -35.88 -1.34
C LEU A 13 -9.55 -36.23 -1.20
N GLU A 14 -9.20 -37.50 -1.36
CA GLU A 14 -7.84 -37.99 -1.10
C GLU A 14 -6.91 -37.80 -2.29
N GLU A 15 -7.44 -37.87 -3.51
CA GLU A 15 -6.63 -37.75 -4.72
C GLU A 15 -6.56 -36.30 -5.20
N THR A 16 -7.67 -35.56 -5.31
CA THR A 16 -7.64 -34.25 -5.96
C THR A 16 -7.37 -33.11 -4.99
N VAL A 17 -8.04 -33.10 -3.83
CA VAL A 17 -7.92 -32.01 -2.86
C VAL A 17 -6.54 -32.02 -2.21
N LYS A 18 -6.08 -33.18 -1.73
CA LYS A 18 -4.75 -33.32 -1.12
C LYS A 18 -3.63 -32.96 -2.09
N LEU A 19 -3.66 -33.47 -3.33
CA LEU A 19 -2.66 -33.13 -4.35
C LEU A 19 -2.63 -31.64 -4.66
N ASN A 20 -3.79 -30.97 -4.69
CA ASN A 20 -3.84 -29.53 -4.96
C ASN A 20 -3.36 -28.70 -3.77
N VAL A 21 -3.59 -29.14 -2.53
CA VAL A 21 -3.01 -28.50 -1.33
C VAL A 21 -1.49 -28.67 -1.31
N ASP A 22 -0.99 -29.88 -1.56
CA ASP A 22 0.45 -30.15 -1.67
C ASP A 22 1.09 -29.35 -2.81
N CYS A 23 0.36 -29.19 -3.92
CA CYS A 23 0.77 -28.35 -5.03
C CYS A 23 0.92 -26.88 -4.58
N LEU A 24 -0.07 -26.29 -3.91
CA LEU A 24 0.03 -24.91 -3.39
C LEU A 24 1.29 -24.74 -2.51
N MET A 25 1.57 -25.68 -1.61
CA MET A 25 2.77 -25.65 -0.77
C MET A 25 4.06 -25.75 -1.59
N SER A 26 4.11 -26.61 -2.63
CA SER A 26 5.28 -26.77 -3.50
C SER A 26 5.62 -25.51 -4.31
N PHE A 27 4.64 -24.61 -4.50
CA PHE A 27 4.83 -23.30 -5.15
C PHE A 27 5.16 -22.18 -4.15
N GLY A 28 5.45 -22.51 -2.88
CA GLY A 28 5.91 -21.55 -1.87
C GLY A 28 4.79 -20.86 -1.08
N ILE A 29 3.53 -21.29 -1.23
CA ILE A 29 2.42 -20.75 -0.44
C ILE A 29 2.53 -21.25 0.99
N ARG A 30 2.49 -20.32 1.94
CA ARG A 30 2.65 -20.63 3.37
C ARG A 30 1.48 -21.46 3.87
N LYS A 31 1.79 -22.44 4.72
CA LYS A 31 0.79 -23.34 5.29
C LYS A 31 -0.30 -22.57 6.06
N GLU A 32 0.08 -21.49 6.71
CA GLU A 32 -0.80 -20.61 7.47
C GLU A 32 -1.74 -19.79 6.57
N ALA A 33 -1.36 -19.55 5.32
CA ALA A 33 -2.16 -18.81 4.35
C ALA A 33 -3.16 -19.70 3.61
N LEU A 34 -2.93 -21.02 3.53
CA LEU A 34 -3.78 -21.98 2.81
C LEU A 34 -5.27 -21.88 3.18
N PRO A 35 -5.68 -21.81 4.47
CA PRO A 35 -7.10 -21.70 4.81
C PRO A 35 -7.74 -20.45 4.23
N SER A 36 -7.02 -19.32 4.24
CA SER A 36 -7.50 -18.05 3.66
C SER A 36 -7.60 -18.12 2.14
N VAL A 37 -6.56 -18.67 1.47
CA VAL A 37 -6.54 -18.87 0.01
C VAL A 37 -7.73 -19.73 -0.44
N ILE A 38 -7.96 -20.85 0.24
CA ILE A 38 -9.05 -21.78 -0.06
C ILE A 38 -10.40 -21.13 0.24
N ALA A 39 -10.55 -20.41 1.35
CA ALA A 39 -11.80 -19.73 1.69
C ALA A 39 -12.17 -18.64 0.67
N GLN A 40 -11.18 -17.88 0.19
CA GLN A 40 -11.36 -16.84 -0.81
C GLN A 40 -11.67 -17.42 -2.21
N TYR A 41 -11.04 -18.54 -2.58
CA TYR A 41 -11.20 -19.15 -3.91
C TYR A 41 -11.33 -20.68 -3.84
N PRO A 42 -12.44 -21.24 -3.33
CA PRO A 42 -12.57 -22.69 -3.09
C PRO A 42 -12.40 -23.57 -4.32
N GLN A 43 -12.75 -23.03 -5.49
CA GLN A 43 -12.59 -23.72 -6.77
C GLN A 43 -11.13 -24.04 -7.13
N ILE A 44 -10.15 -23.40 -6.46
CA ILE A 44 -8.72 -23.70 -6.65
C ILE A 44 -8.40 -25.18 -6.45
N LEU A 45 -9.15 -25.86 -5.57
CA LEU A 45 -8.98 -27.28 -5.24
C LEU A 45 -9.49 -28.23 -6.33
N GLY A 46 -10.26 -27.72 -7.30
CA GLY A 46 -10.80 -28.51 -8.41
C GLY A 46 -10.13 -28.25 -9.76
N LEU A 47 -9.15 -27.34 -9.81
CA LEU A 47 -8.45 -26.97 -11.03
C LEU A 47 -7.31 -27.95 -11.35
N PRO A 48 -6.86 -28.04 -12.62
CA PRO A 48 -5.57 -28.64 -12.96
C PRO A 48 -4.44 -27.72 -12.48
N LEU A 49 -4.26 -27.66 -11.16
CA LEU A 49 -3.62 -26.57 -10.46
C LEU A 49 -2.14 -26.48 -10.78
N LYS A 50 -1.44 -27.62 -10.84
CA LYS A 50 -0.01 -27.68 -11.19
C LYS A 50 0.28 -27.03 -12.54
N ALA A 51 -0.48 -27.38 -13.58
CA ALA A 51 -0.29 -26.82 -14.91
C ALA A 51 -0.60 -25.31 -14.96
N LYS A 52 -1.68 -24.88 -14.28
CA LYS A 52 -2.05 -23.47 -14.20
C LYS A 52 -1.02 -22.64 -13.43
N LEU A 53 -0.57 -23.11 -12.27
CA LEU A 53 0.45 -22.43 -11.48
C LEU A 53 1.78 -22.34 -12.23
N SER A 54 2.25 -23.42 -12.86
CA SER A 54 3.48 -23.39 -13.67
C SER A 54 3.39 -22.36 -14.80
N SER A 55 2.30 -22.37 -15.57
CA SER A 55 2.10 -21.44 -16.69
C SER A 55 2.01 -19.99 -16.22
N GLN A 56 1.25 -19.75 -15.15
CA GLN A 56 1.05 -18.41 -14.62
C GLN A 56 2.32 -17.87 -13.96
N GLN A 57 3.04 -18.68 -13.18
CA GLN A 57 4.33 -18.32 -12.60
C GLN A 57 5.36 -17.98 -13.69
N TYR A 58 5.42 -18.78 -14.76
CA TYR A 58 6.30 -18.51 -15.90
C TYR A 58 5.96 -17.16 -16.56
N PHE A 59 4.67 -16.87 -16.76
CA PHE A 59 4.23 -15.57 -17.27
C PHE A 59 4.64 -14.41 -16.36
N PHE A 60 4.42 -14.52 -15.05
CA PHE A 60 4.83 -13.51 -14.06
C PHE A 60 6.35 -13.30 -14.06
N ASN A 61 7.12 -14.37 -14.13
CA ASN A 61 8.57 -14.29 -14.19
C ASN A 61 9.06 -13.62 -15.47
N LEU A 62 8.54 -14.04 -16.63
CA LEU A 62 9.00 -13.55 -17.92
C LEU A 62 8.61 -12.09 -18.17
N LYS A 63 7.33 -11.75 -17.93
CA LYS A 63 6.75 -10.44 -18.27
C LYS A 63 6.88 -9.42 -17.16
N LEU A 64 6.81 -9.85 -15.90
CA LEU A 64 6.76 -8.96 -14.73
C LEU A 64 8.02 -9.03 -13.87
N LYS A 65 8.98 -9.92 -14.20
CA LYS A 65 10.22 -10.14 -13.43
C LYS A 65 9.96 -10.48 -11.95
N ILE A 66 8.82 -11.12 -11.68
CA ILE A 66 8.46 -11.60 -10.35
C ILE A 66 9.10 -12.97 -10.11
N ASP A 67 9.81 -13.08 -9.00
CA ASP A 67 10.39 -14.33 -8.53
C ASP A 67 9.30 -15.27 -7.95
N PRO A 68 9.61 -16.58 -7.77
CA PRO A 68 8.67 -17.53 -7.19
C PRO A 68 8.03 -17.10 -5.87
N ASP A 69 8.79 -16.49 -4.96
CA ASP A 69 8.28 -16.06 -3.66
C ASP A 69 7.34 -14.85 -3.79
N GLY A 70 7.68 -13.91 -4.68
CA GLY A 70 6.80 -12.82 -5.07
C GLY A 70 5.48 -13.33 -5.64
N PHE A 71 5.52 -14.35 -6.50
CA PHE A 71 4.33 -14.95 -7.08
C PHE A 71 3.46 -15.66 -6.02
N ALA A 72 4.08 -16.38 -5.08
CA ALA A 72 3.37 -16.99 -3.96
C ALA A 72 2.63 -15.95 -3.12
N ARG A 73 3.30 -14.82 -2.79
CA ARG A 73 2.67 -13.69 -2.07
C ARG A 73 1.48 -13.09 -2.82
N VAL A 74 1.53 -13.01 -4.15
CA VAL A 74 0.39 -12.56 -4.96
C VAL A 74 -0.79 -13.53 -4.83
N ILE A 75 -0.56 -14.84 -4.88
CA ILE A 75 -1.61 -15.85 -4.71
C ILE A 75 -2.22 -15.80 -3.31
N GLU A 76 -1.39 -15.62 -2.28
CA GLU A 76 -1.86 -15.52 -0.89
C GLU A 76 -2.86 -14.36 -0.69
N ARG A 77 -2.65 -13.24 -1.40
CA ARG A 77 -3.55 -12.08 -1.37
C ARG A 77 -4.73 -12.22 -2.33
N MET A 78 -4.48 -12.74 -3.53
CA MET A 78 -5.48 -12.80 -4.60
C MET A 78 -5.43 -14.15 -5.34
N PRO A 79 -6.06 -15.21 -4.79
CA PRO A 79 -5.96 -16.56 -5.34
C PRO A 79 -6.51 -16.69 -6.77
N GLN A 80 -7.46 -15.83 -7.15
CA GLN A 80 -8.03 -15.82 -8.51
C GLN A 80 -6.99 -15.48 -9.60
N ILE A 81 -5.81 -14.97 -9.24
CA ILE A 81 -4.72 -14.69 -10.18
C ILE A 81 -4.29 -15.91 -10.99
N VAL A 82 -4.46 -17.11 -10.44
CA VAL A 82 -4.14 -18.40 -11.08
C VAL A 82 -5.04 -18.67 -12.29
N SER A 83 -6.19 -18.02 -12.37
CA SER A 83 -7.18 -18.18 -13.45
C SER A 83 -7.41 -16.90 -14.26
N LEU A 84 -6.73 -15.80 -13.94
CA LEU A 84 -6.86 -14.55 -14.67
C LEU A 84 -6.11 -14.60 -16.01
N ASN A 85 -6.80 -14.13 -17.05
CA ASN A 85 -6.23 -14.01 -18.38
C ASN A 85 -5.08 -13.01 -18.39
N GLN A 86 -3.98 -13.35 -19.07
CA GLN A 86 -2.80 -12.49 -19.20
C GLN A 86 -3.15 -11.10 -19.72
N ASN A 87 -4.07 -11.00 -20.69
CA ASN A 87 -4.53 -9.71 -21.23
C ASN A 87 -5.21 -8.81 -20.20
N VAL A 88 -5.90 -9.40 -19.21
CA VAL A 88 -6.55 -8.65 -18.13
C VAL A 88 -5.51 -8.11 -17.16
N ILE A 89 -4.43 -8.88 -16.93
CA ILE A 89 -3.31 -8.49 -16.06
C ILE A 89 -2.45 -7.43 -16.73
N MET A 90 -2.09 -7.63 -18.00
CA MET A 90 -1.16 -6.75 -18.72
C MET A 90 -1.76 -5.39 -19.02
N LYS A 91 -3.07 -5.26 -19.29
CA LYS A 91 -3.68 -3.96 -19.60
C LYS A 91 -3.42 -2.87 -18.54
N PRO A 92 -3.74 -3.09 -17.24
CA PRO A 92 -3.37 -2.15 -16.17
C PRO A 92 -1.86 -2.01 -15.97
N VAL A 93 -1.11 -3.11 -16.07
CA VAL A 93 0.35 -3.09 -15.86
C VAL A 93 1.05 -2.25 -16.93
N ASP A 94 0.75 -2.46 -18.22
CA ASP A 94 1.30 -1.72 -19.34
C ASP A 94 0.94 -0.24 -19.26
N PHE A 95 -0.28 0.09 -18.79
CA PHE A 95 -0.67 1.46 -18.54
C PHE A 95 0.22 2.13 -17.48
N LEU A 96 0.46 1.44 -16.36
CA LEU A 96 1.31 1.96 -15.27
C LEU A 96 2.79 2.05 -15.69
N LEU A 97 3.29 1.09 -16.48
CA LEU A 97 4.64 1.11 -17.04
C LEU A 97 4.82 2.25 -18.06
N GLY A 98 3.83 2.48 -18.93
CA GLY A 98 3.91 3.46 -20.02
C GLY A 98 3.72 4.93 -19.64
N ARG A 99 3.23 5.22 -18.42
CA ARG A 99 2.82 6.59 -18.00
C ARG A 99 3.75 7.26 -16.99
N GLY A 100 5.03 6.90 -16.98
CA GLY A 100 6.07 7.79 -16.45
C GLY A 100 6.37 7.63 -14.97
N ILE A 101 7.16 6.61 -14.67
CA ILE A 101 8.17 6.69 -13.61
C ILE A 101 9.52 6.67 -14.37
N PRO A 102 10.62 7.28 -13.91
CA PRO A 102 11.94 7.08 -14.52
C PRO A 102 12.38 5.61 -14.37
N ALA A 103 12.95 5.03 -15.43
CA ALA A 103 13.20 3.59 -15.65
C ALA A 103 13.84 2.83 -14.46
N GLU A 104 14.53 3.55 -13.59
CA GLU A 104 15.28 3.09 -12.43
C GLU A 104 14.37 2.78 -11.22
N ASP A 105 13.27 3.52 -11.05
CA ASP A 105 12.20 3.26 -10.06
C ASP A 105 11.05 2.42 -10.66
N VAL A 106 10.87 2.47 -12.00
CA VAL A 106 9.78 1.80 -12.77
C VAL A 106 9.84 0.30 -12.70
N ALA A 107 11.02 -0.30 -12.73
CA ALA A 107 11.12 -1.76 -12.73
C ALA A 107 10.64 -2.35 -11.40
N LYS A 108 10.63 -1.56 -10.33
CA LYS A 108 10.33 -2.02 -8.97
C LYS A 108 8.93 -1.65 -8.53
N MET A 109 8.40 -0.48 -8.89
CA MET A 109 7.11 0.00 -8.34
C MET A 109 5.89 -0.83 -8.77
N PRO A 110 5.54 -1.01 -10.05
CA PRO A 110 4.36 -1.79 -10.45
C PRO A 110 4.48 -3.26 -10.06
N VAL A 111 5.70 -3.80 -10.01
CA VAL A 111 5.98 -5.16 -9.54
C VAL A 111 5.74 -5.27 -8.04
N LYS A 112 6.26 -4.33 -7.25
CA LYS A 112 6.04 -4.23 -5.80
C LYS A 112 4.56 -4.05 -5.48
N GLU A 113 3.89 -3.14 -6.18
CA GLU A 113 2.45 -2.87 -6.02
C GLU A 113 1.59 -4.08 -6.41
N LEU A 114 1.99 -4.85 -7.42
CA LEU A 114 1.30 -6.10 -7.75
C LEU A 114 1.47 -7.16 -6.67
N VAL A 115 2.63 -7.21 -6.02
CA VAL A 115 2.86 -8.11 -4.89
C VAL A 115 2.12 -7.64 -3.64
N GLU A 116 2.09 -6.34 -3.36
CA GLU A 116 1.49 -5.75 -2.16
C GLU A 116 -0.03 -5.59 -2.24
N PHE A 117 -0.57 -5.27 -3.42
CA PHE A 117 -1.98 -4.95 -3.64
C PHE A 117 -2.51 -5.50 -4.99
N PRO A 118 -2.42 -6.82 -5.25
CA PRO A 118 -2.85 -7.39 -6.54
C PRO A 118 -4.33 -7.13 -6.87
N GLU A 119 -5.16 -6.83 -5.87
CA GLU A 119 -6.57 -6.52 -6.04
C GLU A 119 -6.80 -5.31 -6.95
N TYR A 120 -5.79 -4.45 -7.19
CA TYR A 120 -5.93 -3.34 -8.14
C TYR A 120 -6.30 -3.83 -9.55
N LEU A 121 -5.92 -5.06 -9.92
CA LEU A 121 -6.28 -5.68 -11.20
C LEU A 121 -7.79 -5.88 -11.39
N THR A 122 -8.56 -5.82 -10.30
CA THR A 122 -10.03 -5.89 -10.35
C THR A 122 -10.68 -4.55 -10.66
N TYR A 123 -9.95 -3.44 -10.53
CA TYR A 123 -10.49 -2.13 -10.86
C TYR A 123 -10.48 -1.89 -12.36
N ASN A 124 -11.51 -1.18 -12.84
CA ASN A 124 -11.60 -0.80 -14.22
C ASN A 124 -10.50 0.22 -14.59
N LEU A 125 -9.76 -0.09 -15.65
CA LEU A 125 -8.67 0.74 -16.12
C LEU A 125 -9.15 2.14 -16.54
N GLU A 126 -10.18 2.23 -17.37
CA GLU A 126 -10.65 3.48 -17.97
C GLU A 126 -11.40 4.36 -16.98
N SER A 127 -12.24 3.77 -16.12
CA SER A 127 -13.11 4.55 -15.23
C SER A 127 -12.52 4.81 -13.85
N ARG A 128 -11.53 4.03 -13.40
CA ARG A 128 -10.99 4.15 -12.04
C ARG A 128 -9.49 4.38 -11.99
N ILE A 129 -8.69 3.56 -12.68
CA ILE A 129 -7.23 3.64 -12.60
C ILE A 129 -6.72 4.89 -13.33
N LYS A 130 -7.10 5.08 -14.60
CA LYS A 130 -6.64 6.21 -15.42
C LYS A 130 -7.01 7.58 -14.84
N PRO A 131 -8.29 7.84 -14.47
CA PRO A 131 -8.68 9.18 -14.03
C PRO A 131 -8.00 9.57 -12.72
N ARG A 132 -7.90 8.64 -11.77
CA ARG A 132 -7.25 8.89 -10.48
C ARG A 132 -5.75 9.10 -10.62
N TYR A 133 -5.09 8.29 -11.46
CA TYR A 133 -3.66 8.47 -11.74
C TYR A 133 -3.35 9.83 -12.38
N GLN A 134 -4.17 10.27 -13.34
CA GLN A 134 -4.00 11.57 -13.99
C GLN A 134 -4.14 12.75 -13.01
N ARG A 135 -5.08 12.65 -12.05
CA ARG A 135 -5.27 13.67 -11.02
C ARG A 135 -4.12 13.75 -10.01
N LEU A 136 -3.44 12.63 -9.76
CA LEU A 136 -2.24 12.60 -8.91
C LEU A 136 -1.06 13.23 -9.64
N GLN A 137 -0.86 12.86 -10.91
CA GLN A 137 0.18 13.45 -11.77
C GLN A 137 0.04 14.97 -11.86
N SER A 138 -1.18 15.50 -12.03
CA SER A 138 -1.39 16.96 -12.10
C SER A 138 -1.08 17.71 -10.81
N LYS A 139 -0.98 17.00 -9.68
CA LYS A 139 -0.64 17.56 -8.36
C LYS A 139 0.76 17.18 -7.86
N GLY A 140 1.52 16.39 -8.63
CA GLY A 140 2.85 15.92 -8.21
C GLY A 140 2.84 14.96 -7.01
N ILE A 141 1.71 14.34 -6.66
CA ILE A 141 1.60 13.47 -5.48
C ILE A 141 2.15 12.08 -5.82
N ARG A 142 3.21 11.66 -5.14
CA ARG A 142 3.75 10.28 -5.21
C ARG A 142 3.18 9.44 -4.07
N CYS A 143 2.45 8.37 -4.39
CA CYS A 143 1.82 7.50 -3.41
C CYS A 143 1.60 6.08 -3.98
N SER A 144 1.36 5.10 -3.10
CA SER A 144 1.09 3.72 -3.52
C SER A 144 -0.25 3.55 -4.24
N LEU A 145 -0.42 2.51 -5.07
CA LEU A 145 -1.69 2.22 -5.75
C LEU A 145 -2.82 2.01 -4.75
N ALA A 146 -2.54 1.27 -3.68
CA ALA A 146 -3.52 1.03 -2.61
C ALA A 146 -4.06 2.35 -2.03
N TRP A 147 -3.21 3.37 -1.89
CA TRP A 147 -3.61 4.65 -1.31
C TRP A 147 -4.67 5.37 -2.16
N PHE A 148 -4.60 5.35 -3.49
CA PHE A 148 -5.61 6.05 -4.31
C PHE A 148 -6.67 5.15 -4.92
N LEU A 149 -6.47 3.83 -4.98
CA LEU A 149 -7.43 2.91 -5.56
C LEU A 149 -8.34 2.26 -4.50
N ASN A 150 -7.82 1.98 -3.30
CA ASN A 150 -8.55 1.32 -2.22
C ASN A 150 -9.36 2.30 -1.36
N CYS A 151 -10.10 3.20 -1.99
CA CYS A 151 -11.00 4.13 -1.33
C CYS A 151 -12.17 4.55 -2.23
N SER A 152 -13.26 5.04 -1.61
CA SER A 152 -14.39 5.62 -2.35
C SER A 152 -13.97 6.86 -3.13
N ASP A 153 -14.78 7.28 -4.11
CA ASP A 153 -14.53 8.53 -4.84
C ASP A 153 -14.47 9.72 -3.88
N GLN A 154 -15.40 9.81 -2.93
CA GLN A 154 -15.41 10.85 -1.90
C GLN A 154 -14.09 10.90 -1.10
N ARG A 155 -13.62 9.76 -0.57
CA ARG A 155 -12.37 9.72 0.20
C ARG A 155 -11.15 10.07 -0.64
N PHE A 156 -11.16 9.72 -1.92
CA PHE A 156 -10.10 10.11 -2.84
C PHE A 156 -10.09 11.62 -3.07
N GLU A 157 -11.26 12.25 -3.23
CA GLU A 157 -11.37 13.71 -3.35
C GLU A 157 -10.91 14.44 -2.09
N GLU A 158 -11.29 13.96 -0.91
CA GLU A 158 -10.84 14.50 0.38
C GLU A 158 -9.32 14.42 0.50
N ARG A 159 -8.75 13.26 0.17
CA ARG A 159 -7.30 13.03 0.15
C ARG A 159 -6.55 13.92 -0.83
N LEU A 160 -7.14 14.21 -2.00
CA LEU A 160 -6.55 15.14 -2.97
C LEU A 160 -6.61 16.60 -2.48
N LYS A 161 -7.57 16.96 -1.62
CA LYS A 161 -7.74 18.33 -1.11
C LYS A 161 -6.89 18.61 0.13
N GLY A 162 -6.47 17.58 0.87
CA GLY A 162 -5.56 17.74 1.99
C GLY A 162 -4.24 18.36 1.51
N GLU A 163 -3.85 19.47 2.13
CA GLU A 163 -2.50 20.04 1.97
C GLU A 163 -1.50 19.00 2.48
N TYR A 164 -0.69 18.45 1.58
CA TYR A 164 0.46 17.66 1.99
C TYR A 164 1.53 18.62 2.48
N ILE A 165 2.09 18.34 3.66
CA ILE A 165 3.32 18.98 4.10
C ILE A 165 4.39 18.62 3.07
N GLU A 166 4.89 19.62 2.36
CA GLU A 166 6.05 19.47 1.48
C GLU A 166 7.22 18.96 2.31
N ALA A 167 7.78 17.81 1.93
CA ALA A 167 8.97 17.27 2.57
C ALA A 167 10.22 18.02 2.09
N GLU A 168 10.23 19.35 2.21
CA GLU A 168 11.41 20.19 1.99
C GLU A 168 11.45 21.32 3.03
N SER A 169 12.05 21.02 4.17
CA SER A 169 13.09 21.88 4.72
C SER A 169 13.90 21.05 5.69
N SER A 170 15.22 21.22 5.66
CA SER A 170 16.16 20.66 6.62
C SER A 170 15.65 20.92 8.04
N CYS A 171 15.09 19.89 8.66
CA CYS A 171 14.59 19.96 10.03
C CYS A 171 15.75 20.40 10.94
N PRO A 172 15.62 21.49 11.71
CA PRO A 172 16.66 21.85 12.65
C PRO A 172 16.86 20.68 13.62
N SER A 173 18.11 20.25 13.80
CA SER A 173 18.43 19.11 14.65
C SER A 173 17.96 19.39 16.07
N PHE A 174 16.92 18.69 16.51
CA PHE A 174 16.43 18.79 17.87
C PHE A 174 17.23 17.83 18.76
N TYR A 175 18.24 18.34 19.45
CA TYR A 175 18.87 17.60 20.53
C TYR A 175 17.94 17.68 21.74
N MET A 176 17.43 16.53 22.19
CA MET A 176 16.57 16.46 23.37
C MET A 176 17.34 16.96 24.59
N GLY A 177 17.02 18.18 25.06
CA GLY A 177 17.70 18.87 26.16
C GLY A 177 18.40 20.20 25.80
N GLY A 178 18.42 20.62 24.53
CA GLY A 178 18.94 21.93 24.12
C GLY A 178 17.91 23.05 24.27
N ARG A 179 18.34 24.23 24.75
CA ARG A 179 17.51 25.44 24.83
C ARG A 179 17.05 25.86 23.43
N LEU A 180 15.74 26.04 23.26
CA LEU A 180 15.14 26.62 22.07
C LEU A 180 15.53 28.10 22.01
N GLU A 181 16.49 28.48 21.17
CA GLU A 181 16.80 29.88 20.91
C GLU A 181 15.86 30.39 19.81
N LEU A 182 14.92 31.24 20.20
CA LEU A 182 14.05 31.94 19.26
C LEU A 182 14.78 33.19 18.75
N ALA A 183 14.91 33.28 17.43
CA ALA A 183 15.42 34.48 16.78
C ALA A 183 14.36 35.59 16.81
N GLY A 184 14.66 36.65 17.57
CA GLY A 184 14.24 38.05 17.39
C GLY A 184 12.76 38.34 17.08
N SER A 185 12.05 38.91 18.06
CA SER A 185 10.96 39.85 17.78
C SER A 185 11.13 41.10 18.62
N ASP A 186 11.32 42.22 17.94
CA ASP A 186 11.36 43.57 18.48
C ASP A 186 10.07 43.95 19.23
N LEU A 187 10.28 44.67 20.33
CA LEU A 187 9.47 45.76 20.91
C LEU A 187 7.96 45.54 21.12
N VAL A 188 7.58 45.30 22.38
CA VAL A 188 6.43 45.99 22.98
C VAL A 188 6.81 46.44 24.39
N SER A 189 6.83 47.75 24.58
CA SER A 189 6.99 48.47 25.84
C SER A 189 5.66 48.56 26.58
N GLU A 190 5.60 48.14 27.84
CA GLU A 190 4.59 48.57 28.81
C GLU A 190 5.25 48.76 30.19
N GLU A 191 5.38 50.03 30.61
CA GLU A 191 5.42 50.47 32.02
C GLU A 191 3.96 50.36 32.56
N GLU A 192 3.60 50.07 33.81
CA GLU A 192 4.07 50.57 35.12
C GLU A 192 3.67 49.63 36.30
N GLU A 193 4.44 49.79 37.38
CA GLU A 193 4.09 49.73 38.82
C GLU A 193 3.54 48.46 39.49
N SER A 194 4.33 47.96 40.45
CA SER A 194 3.83 47.21 41.61
C SER A 194 4.62 47.59 42.86
N ASP A 195 3.90 48.12 43.84
CA ASP A 195 4.31 48.50 45.19
C ASP A 195 5.13 47.42 45.90
N ASP A 196 6.39 47.72 46.24
CA ASP A 196 7.07 47.31 47.47
C ASP A 196 8.52 47.82 47.51
N GLU A 197 8.72 49.14 47.53
CA GLU A 197 9.95 49.75 48.05
C GLU A 197 9.69 50.28 49.46
N MET A 198 9.40 49.34 50.38
CA MET A 198 9.41 49.60 51.81
C MET A 198 10.82 49.97 52.27
N LEU A 199 10.88 51.12 52.94
CA LEU A 199 11.78 51.40 54.06
C LEU A 199 13.28 51.22 53.78
N TYR A 200 13.95 52.26 53.26
CA TYR A 200 15.25 52.66 53.82
C TYR A 200 15.66 54.12 53.52
N ARG A 201 14.71 55.06 53.58
CA ARG A 201 15.04 56.51 53.55
C ARG A 201 14.17 57.30 54.54
N ARG A 202 14.49 57.19 55.83
CA ARG A 202 14.52 58.29 56.83
C ARG A 202 14.12 57.81 58.22
N THR A 203 15.08 57.34 59.01
CA THR A 203 15.02 57.49 60.47
C THR A 203 16.39 57.34 61.16
N VAL A 204 17.45 57.91 60.58
CA VAL A 204 18.59 58.42 61.41
C VAL A 204 19.13 59.70 60.77
N ALA A 205 18.39 60.78 61.03
CA ALA A 205 18.92 62.11 61.26
C ALA A 205 18.03 62.68 62.38
N LEU A 206 18.32 62.22 63.61
CA LEU A 206 18.37 62.95 64.89
C LEU A 206 18.73 61.94 65.98
#